data_AF-A0AAN0IQ79-F1
#
_entry.id   AF-A0AAN0IQ79-F1
#
_cell.length_a   1.000
_cell.length_b   1.000
_cell.length_c   1.000
_cell.angle_alpha   90.00
_cell.angle_beta   90.00
_cell.angle_gamma   90.00
#
_symmetry.space_group_name_H-M   'P 1'
#
loop_
_entity.id
_entity.type
_entity.pdbx_description
1 polymer ?
#
loop_
_entity_poly.entity_id
_entity_poly.type
_entity_poly.pdbx_seq_one_letter_code
_entity_poly.pdbx_strand_id
1 'polypeptide(L)'
;MVVEIIAEVLSISEPAARFIFGLLLTYPQAFIYRPLIIPYYLCCWWVCFATVCFRLVCFFAFYVDVILVYCVFLLFGKGKVSLLLTWIITMGHLTFGYVIVISSNQVHPIFWTILHCVLVLKLIGLAHDLYDGTKSKSLLSDEQKERCLAELPSFIEYFGYSYFFANILSGPQISYIRYKHFISSILFDFKTTPSSLLPGL
;
A
#
# COMPACT_ATOMS: atom_id res chain seq x y z
N MET A 1 18.80 3.03 17.29
CA MET A 1 20.20 3.48 17.35
C MET A 1 20.60 4.44 16.23
N VAL A 2 20.75 4.04 14.95
CA VAL A 2 21.19 5.01 13.89
C VAL A 2 20.17 6.13 13.66
N VAL A 3 18.88 5.81 13.56
CA VAL A 3 17.83 6.83 13.34
C VAL A 3 17.60 7.70 14.57
N GLU A 4 17.86 7.18 15.77
CA GLU A 4 17.80 7.94 17.03
C GLU A 4 18.90 9.02 17.08
N ILE A 5 20.14 8.66 16.74
CA ILE A 5 21.27 9.60 16.65
C ILE A 5 20.96 10.72 15.64
N ILE A 6 20.40 10.36 14.48
CA ILE A 6 20.05 11.35 13.45
C ILE A 6 18.91 12.25 13.93
N ALA A 7 17.92 11.70 14.65
CA ALA A 7 16.81 12.47 15.22
C ALA A 7 17.31 13.49 16.27
N GLU A 8 18.26 13.09 17.12
CA GLU A 8 18.92 13.97 18.09
C GLU A 8 19.70 15.10 17.41
N VAL A 9 20.50 14.78 16.39
CA VAL A 9 21.28 15.79 15.64
C VAL A 9 20.36 16.79 14.93
N LEU A 10 19.25 16.32 14.36
CA LEU A 10 18.29 17.15 13.64
C LEU A 10 17.25 17.84 14.56
N SER A 11 17.27 17.55 15.87
CA SER A 11 16.28 18.04 16.84
C SER A 11 14.82 17.74 16.42
N ILE A 12 14.59 16.58 15.80
CA ILE A 12 13.26 16.11 15.38
C ILE A 12 12.86 14.87 16.18
N SER A 13 11.55 14.59 16.24
CA SER A 13 11.09 13.35 16.87
C SER A 13 11.59 12.11 16.11
N GLU A 14 12.03 11.08 16.84
CA GLU A 14 12.49 9.80 16.27
C GLU A 14 11.51 9.21 15.24
N PRO A 15 10.18 9.22 15.48
CA PRO A 15 9.22 8.72 14.49
C PRO A 15 9.17 9.55 13.20
N ALA A 16 9.33 10.89 13.29
CA ALA A 16 9.40 11.76 12.12
C ALA A 16 10.67 11.50 11.31
N ALA A 17 11.81 11.27 11.98
CA ALA A 17 13.05 10.87 11.32
C ALA A 17 12.85 9.55 10.55
N ARG A 18 12.29 8.51 11.20
CA ARG A 18 11.99 7.22 10.56
C ARG A 18 11.13 7.37 9.29
N PHE A 19 10.13 8.24 9.33
CA PHE A 19 9.26 8.52 8.20
C PHE A 19 9.99 9.25 7.05
N ILE A 20 10.71 10.33 7.35
CA ILE A 20 11.43 11.12 6.33
C ILE A 20 12.51 10.27 5.66
N PHE A 21 13.33 9.56 6.44
CA PHE A 21 14.36 8.69 5.88
C PHE A 21 13.75 7.49 5.14
N GLY A 22 12.66 6.93 5.66
CA GLY A 22 11.90 5.91 4.96
C GLY A 22 11.42 6.38 3.58
N LEU A 23 10.89 7.60 3.50
CA LEU A 23 10.46 8.22 2.25
C LEU A 23 11.64 8.46 1.31
N LEU A 24 12.74 9.02 1.80
CA LEU A 24 13.93 9.26 0.98
C LEU A 24 14.52 7.95 0.43
N LEU A 25 14.45 6.86 1.20
CA LEU A 25 14.94 5.55 0.77
C LEU A 25 14.06 4.88 -0.30
N THR A 26 12.82 5.35 -0.50
CA THR A 26 12.00 4.89 -1.65
C THR A 26 12.61 5.29 -3.00
N TYR A 27 13.37 6.41 -3.08
CA TYR A 27 13.93 6.90 -4.35
C TYR A 27 15.10 6.04 -4.86
N PRO A 28 16.17 5.76 -4.07
CA PRO A 28 17.18 4.79 -4.47
C PRO A 28 16.57 3.43 -4.79
N GLN A 29 15.55 3.01 -4.04
CA GLN A 29 14.84 1.78 -4.31
C GLN A 29 14.17 1.80 -5.68
N ALA A 30 13.56 2.92 -6.10
CA ALA A 30 12.97 3.04 -7.43
C ALA A 30 14.00 2.81 -8.55
N PHE A 31 15.23 3.31 -8.36
CA PHE A 31 16.33 3.08 -9.29
C PHE A 31 16.80 1.62 -9.33
N ILE A 32 16.72 0.88 -8.21
CA ILE A 32 17.01 -0.56 -8.16
C ILE A 32 15.85 -1.36 -8.78
N TYR A 33 14.61 -0.90 -8.59
CA TYR A 33 13.40 -1.54 -9.11
C TYR A 33 13.36 -1.50 -10.65
N ARG A 34 13.87 -0.43 -11.27
CA ARG A 34 13.78 -0.16 -12.71
C ARG A 34 14.59 -1.11 -13.62
N PRO A 35 15.87 -1.44 -13.36
CA PRO A 35 16.67 -2.29 -14.24
C PRO A 35 16.54 -3.79 -13.96
N LEU A 36 15.92 -4.22 -12.85
CA LEU A 36 16.08 -5.61 -12.37
C LEU A 36 14.83 -6.51 -12.41
N ILE A 37 13.58 -6.04 -12.55
CA ILE A 37 12.45 -6.89 -12.08
C ILE A 37 11.19 -6.91 -12.95
N ILE A 38 11.10 -8.03 -13.68
CA ILE A 38 9.94 -8.91 -13.84
C ILE A 38 10.25 -10.14 -12.94
N PRO A 39 9.34 -10.77 -12.18
CA PRO A 39 8.54 -10.39 -11.02
C PRO A 39 9.07 -11.08 -9.70
N TYR A 40 8.30 -11.00 -8.59
CA TYR A 40 8.42 -11.77 -7.32
C TYR A 40 9.40 -11.32 -6.21
N TYR A 41 10.67 -11.03 -6.48
CA TYR A 41 11.68 -11.04 -5.39
C TYR A 41 11.76 -9.79 -4.50
N LEU A 42 11.19 -8.64 -4.91
CA LEU A 42 11.34 -7.38 -4.16
C LEU A 42 10.26 -7.13 -3.10
N CYS A 43 9.22 -7.96 -3.03
CA CYS A 43 8.22 -7.83 -1.97
C CYS A 43 8.82 -8.11 -0.58
N CYS A 44 9.82 -9.01 -0.51
CA CYS A 44 10.51 -9.35 0.72
C CYS A 44 11.42 -8.23 1.23
N TRP A 45 12.08 -7.48 0.33
CA TRP A 45 13.04 -6.44 0.71
C TRP A 45 12.37 -5.24 1.40
N TRP A 46 11.18 -4.83 0.94
CA TRP A 46 10.42 -3.76 1.59
C TRP A 46 9.77 -4.18 2.89
N VAL A 47 9.32 -5.43 2.99
CA VAL A 47 8.87 -6.03 4.25
C VAL A 47 9.99 -6.01 5.29
N CYS A 48 11.21 -6.39 4.91
CA CYS A 48 12.39 -6.32 5.79
C CYS A 48 12.78 -4.87 6.13
N PHE A 49 12.72 -3.95 5.17
CA PHE A 49 13.11 -2.56 5.40
C PHE A 49 12.10 -1.81 6.29
N ALA A 50 10.81 -2.00 6.05
CA ALA A 50 9.76 -1.35 6.82
C ALA A 50 9.62 -1.94 8.23
N THR A 51 9.89 -3.23 8.43
CA THR A 51 10.00 -3.83 9.79
C THR A 51 11.22 -3.33 10.58
N VAL A 52 12.31 -2.94 9.91
CA VAL A 52 13.48 -2.32 10.54
C VAL A 52 13.22 -0.84 10.87
N CYS A 53 12.53 -0.10 9.98
CA CYS A 53 12.24 1.32 10.16
C CYS A 53 11.05 1.60 11.10
N PHE A 54 10.03 0.73 11.12
CA PHE A 54 8.85 0.86 11.97
C PHE A 54 8.73 -0.41 12.81
N ARG A 55 8.87 -0.26 14.13
CA ARG A 55 9.00 -1.34 15.12
C ARG A 55 8.09 -2.55 14.78
N LEU A 56 8.65 -3.77 14.86
CA LEU A 56 8.05 -5.06 14.49
C LEU A 56 6.58 -5.25 14.91
N VAL A 57 6.18 -4.75 16.08
CA VAL A 57 4.83 -4.94 16.65
C VAL A 57 3.73 -4.30 15.78
N CYS A 58 3.99 -3.14 15.17
CA CYS A 58 3.02 -2.47 14.30
C CYS A 58 2.82 -3.21 12.98
N PHE A 59 3.83 -3.94 12.52
CA PHE A 59 3.78 -4.69 11.27
C PHE A 59 2.91 -5.96 11.37
N PHE A 60 2.87 -6.61 12.54
CA PHE A 60 1.96 -7.74 12.77
C PHE A 60 0.50 -7.37 12.55
N ALA A 61 0.08 -6.20 13.04
CA ALA A 61 -1.28 -5.69 12.85
C ALA A 61 -1.62 -5.52 11.35
N PHE A 62 -0.68 -5.04 10.55
CA PHE A 62 -0.91 -4.85 9.10
C PHE A 62 -1.02 -6.18 8.35
N TYR A 63 -0.22 -7.18 8.73
CA TYR A 63 -0.33 -8.52 8.14
C TYR A 63 -1.68 -9.15 8.44
N VAL A 64 -2.23 -8.92 9.64
CA VAL A 64 -3.57 -9.41 10.00
C VAL A 64 -4.62 -8.86 9.04
N ASP A 65 -4.63 -7.57 8.73
CA ASP A 65 -5.61 -7.01 7.78
C ASP A 65 -5.47 -7.59 6.38
N VAL A 66 -4.25 -7.66 5.87
CA VAL A 66 -3.98 -8.19 4.52
C VAL A 66 -4.44 -9.63 4.42
N ILE A 67 -4.09 -10.47 5.39
CA ILE A 67 -4.49 -11.88 5.41
C ILE A 67 -6.00 -12.01 5.58
N LEU A 68 -6.60 -11.29 6.54
CA LEU A 68 -8.01 -11.38 6.86
C LEU A 68 -8.89 -10.93 5.69
N VAL A 69 -8.56 -9.82 5.04
CA VAL A 69 -9.27 -9.33 3.86
C VAL A 69 -9.11 -10.29 2.68
N TYR A 70 -7.92 -10.87 2.46
CA TYR A 70 -7.76 -11.90 1.43
C TYR A 70 -8.63 -13.12 1.70
N CYS A 71 -8.69 -13.59 2.96
CA CYS A 71 -9.60 -14.66 3.37
C CYS A 71 -11.07 -14.32 3.12
N VAL A 72 -11.48 -13.06 3.35
CA VAL A 72 -12.84 -12.61 3.04
C VAL A 72 -13.14 -12.78 1.54
N PHE A 73 -12.22 -12.39 0.65
CA PHE A 73 -12.41 -12.60 -0.79
C PHE A 73 -12.44 -14.08 -1.18
N LEU A 74 -11.64 -14.93 -0.53
CA LEU A 74 -11.66 -16.38 -0.77
C LEU A 74 -12.98 -17.03 -0.33
N LEU A 75 -13.57 -16.56 0.79
CA LEU A 75 -14.77 -17.16 1.38
C LEU A 75 -16.07 -16.62 0.77
N PHE A 76 -16.14 -15.32 0.48
CA PHE A 76 -17.36 -14.62 0.05
C PHE A 76 -17.33 -14.15 -1.41
N GLY A 77 -16.20 -14.34 -2.12
CA GLY A 77 -16.01 -13.90 -3.50
C GLY A 77 -15.91 -12.38 -3.65
N LYS A 78 -16.12 -11.87 -4.87
CA LYS A 78 -16.02 -10.44 -5.23
C LYS A 78 -17.33 -9.64 -5.09
N GLY A 79 -18.30 -10.15 -4.36
CA GLY A 79 -19.64 -9.55 -4.24
C GLY A 79 -19.73 -8.40 -3.23
N LYS A 80 -20.93 -7.81 -3.11
CA LYS A 80 -21.26 -6.76 -2.11
C LYS A 80 -20.88 -7.15 -0.68
N VAL A 81 -21.05 -8.43 -0.32
CA VAL A 81 -20.76 -8.95 1.02
C VAL A 81 -19.27 -8.79 1.34
N SER A 82 -18.39 -9.17 0.42
CA SER A 82 -16.94 -9.02 0.60
C SER A 82 -16.52 -7.57 0.72
N LEU A 83 -17.12 -6.68 -0.07
CA LEU A 83 -16.89 -5.23 0.04
C LEU A 83 -17.26 -4.70 1.43
N LEU A 84 -18.46 -5.04 1.93
CA LEU A 84 -18.91 -4.60 3.25
C LEU A 84 -18.06 -5.17 4.38
N LEU A 85 -17.72 -6.47 4.33
CA LEU A 85 -16.86 -7.11 5.31
C LEU A 85 -15.47 -6.49 5.32
N THR A 86 -14.88 -6.25 4.14
CA THR A 86 -13.58 -5.56 4.02
C THR A 86 -13.64 -4.19 4.68
N TRP A 87 -14.68 -3.40 4.41
CA TRP A 87 -14.86 -2.09 5.02
C TRP A 87 -14.98 -2.17 6.55
N ILE A 88 -15.84 -3.04 7.08
CA ILE A 88 -16.06 -3.19 8.53
C ILE A 88 -14.79 -3.63 9.25
N ILE A 89 -14.09 -4.64 8.71
CA ILE A 89 -12.87 -5.19 9.30
C ILE A 89 -11.77 -4.13 9.33
N THR A 90 -11.49 -3.52 8.19
CA THR A 90 -10.36 -2.60 8.05
C THR A 90 -10.62 -1.27 8.78
N MET A 91 -11.82 -0.70 8.67
CA MET A 91 -12.18 0.51 9.42
C MET A 91 -12.30 0.25 10.92
N GLY A 92 -12.81 -0.92 11.33
CA GLY A 92 -12.89 -1.33 12.73
C GLY A 92 -11.51 -1.43 13.36
N HIS A 93 -10.57 -2.09 12.69
CA HIS A 93 -9.20 -2.21 13.15
C HIS A 93 -8.47 -0.85 13.20
N LEU A 94 -8.64 0.00 12.16
CA LEU A 94 -8.08 1.35 12.16
C LEU A 94 -8.62 2.19 13.33
N THR A 95 -9.93 2.14 13.56
CA THR A 95 -10.59 2.85 14.67
C THR A 95 -10.07 2.38 16.02
N PHE A 96 -9.94 1.07 16.22
CA PHE A 96 -9.36 0.50 17.43
C PHE A 96 -7.92 1.00 17.66
N GLY A 97 -7.12 1.09 16.60
CA GLY A 97 -5.78 1.68 16.65
C GLY A 97 -5.77 3.12 17.14
N TYR A 98 -6.66 3.97 16.60
CA TYR A 98 -6.82 5.35 17.06
C TYR A 98 -7.28 5.45 18.51
N VAL A 99 -8.17 4.56 18.97
CA VAL A 99 -8.61 4.53 20.37
C VAL A 99 -7.44 4.24 21.30
N ILE A 100 -6.59 3.25 21.01
CA ILE A 100 -5.39 2.94 21.82
C ILE A 100 -4.44 4.14 21.87
N VAL A 101 -4.24 4.80 20.74
CA VAL A 101 -3.40 5.99 20.64
C VAL A 101 -3.89 7.11 21.55
N ILE A 102 -5.19 7.40 21.50
CA ILE A 102 -5.81 8.45 22.31
C ILE A 102 -5.75 8.06 23.80
N SER A 103 -6.10 6.81 24.14
CA SER A 103 -6.12 6.32 25.52
C SER A 103 -4.74 6.27 26.19
N SER A 104 -3.67 6.17 25.41
CA SER A 104 -2.31 6.13 25.95
C SER A 104 -1.67 7.52 26.15
N ASN A 105 -2.39 8.62 25.86
CA ASN A 105 -1.87 10.00 25.88
C ASN A 105 -0.54 10.16 25.10
N GLN A 106 -0.28 9.27 24.16
CA GLN A 106 0.89 9.31 23.32
C GLN A 106 0.60 10.36 22.22
N VAL A 107 1.34 11.47 22.22
CA VAL A 107 1.26 12.49 21.15
C VAL A 107 2.06 12.06 19.91
N HIS A 108 2.98 11.09 20.06
CA HIS A 108 3.88 10.61 19.00
C HIS A 108 3.50 9.35 18.19
N PRO A 109 2.31 8.70 18.32
CA PRO A 109 2.00 7.47 17.60
C PRO A 109 1.43 7.70 16.19
N ILE A 110 1.45 8.95 15.72
CA ILE A 110 0.91 9.40 14.42
C ILE A 110 1.43 8.56 13.24
N PHE A 111 2.62 7.96 13.33
CA PHE A 111 3.23 7.31 12.16
C PHE A 111 2.67 5.93 11.83
N TRP A 112 2.34 5.09 12.83
CA TRP A 112 1.86 3.75 12.51
C TRP A 112 0.39 3.79 12.03
N THR A 113 -0.42 4.69 12.57
CA THR A 113 -1.82 4.90 12.12
C THR A 113 -1.89 5.53 10.74
N ILE A 114 -0.90 6.35 10.33
CA ILE A 114 -0.79 6.84 8.94
C ILE A 114 -0.56 5.68 7.97
N LEU A 115 0.42 4.81 8.24
CA LEU A 115 0.69 3.64 7.40
C LEU A 115 -0.52 2.71 7.32
N HIS A 116 -1.18 2.51 8.46
CA HIS A 116 -2.39 1.72 8.54
C HIS A 116 -3.52 2.31 7.69
N CYS A 117 -3.73 3.62 7.78
CA CYS A 117 -4.72 4.33 6.98
C CYS A 117 -4.49 4.13 5.48
N VAL A 118 -3.25 4.28 5.02
CA VAL A 118 -2.88 4.07 3.60
C VAL A 118 -3.16 2.63 3.17
N LEU A 119 -2.83 1.64 4.01
CA LEU A 119 -3.14 0.24 3.74
C LEU A 119 -4.65 -0.01 3.65
N VAL A 120 -5.43 0.50 4.61
CA VAL A 120 -6.88 0.38 4.67
C VAL A 120 -7.52 0.95 3.41
N LEU A 121 -7.09 2.14 2.96
CA LEU A 121 -7.56 2.75 1.72
C LEU A 121 -7.29 1.86 0.49
N LYS A 122 -6.11 1.24 0.41
CA LYS A 122 -5.75 0.33 -0.69
C LYS A 122 -6.60 -0.93 -0.71
N LEU A 123 -6.87 -1.51 0.47
CA LEU A 123 -7.70 -2.72 0.62
C LEU A 123 -9.16 -2.46 0.27
N ILE A 124 -9.73 -1.36 0.79
CA ILE A 124 -11.09 -0.92 0.46
C ILE A 124 -11.20 -0.59 -1.03
N GLY A 125 -10.22 0.14 -1.59
CA GLY A 125 -10.18 0.46 -3.01
C GLY A 125 -10.17 -0.79 -3.90
N LEU A 126 -9.36 -1.79 -3.56
CA LEU A 126 -9.35 -3.08 -4.27
C LEU A 126 -10.71 -3.80 -4.16
N ALA A 127 -11.35 -3.76 -2.99
CA ALA A 127 -12.68 -4.35 -2.81
C ALA A 127 -13.73 -3.68 -3.70
N HIS A 128 -13.66 -2.35 -3.87
CA HIS A 128 -14.49 -1.61 -4.80
C HIS A 128 -14.20 -2.01 -6.25
N ASP A 129 -12.93 -2.06 -6.66
CA ASP A 129 -12.52 -2.45 -8.02
C ASP A 129 -13.03 -3.86 -8.38
N LEU A 130 -12.93 -4.82 -7.44
CA LEU A 130 -13.45 -6.18 -7.61
C LEU A 130 -14.98 -6.25 -7.68
N TYR A 131 -15.65 -5.47 -6.83
CA TYR A 131 -17.10 -5.38 -6.83
C TYR A 131 -17.63 -4.75 -8.12
N ASP A 132 -16.98 -3.70 -8.61
CA ASP A 132 -17.34 -3.09 -9.90
C ASP A 132 -17.11 -4.04 -11.07
N GLY A 133 -16.12 -4.94 -10.98
CA GLY A 133 -15.93 -6.05 -11.92
C GLY A 133 -17.01 -7.15 -11.89
N THR A 134 -18.05 -7.02 -11.05
CA THR A 134 -19.26 -7.86 -11.10
C THR A 134 -20.42 -7.22 -11.84
N LYS A 135 -20.36 -5.91 -12.10
CA LYS A 135 -21.43 -5.15 -12.75
C LYS A 135 -21.26 -5.14 -14.27
N SER A 136 -22.36 -4.87 -14.98
CA SER A 136 -22.30 -4.60 -16.42
C SER A 136 -21.52 -3.31 -16.70
N LYS A 137 -20.66 -3.31 -17.72
CA LYS A 137 -19.88 -2.13 -18.14
C LYS A 137 -20.75 -0.91 -18.48
N SER A 138 -22.00 -1.12 -18.87
CA SER A 138 -22.95 -0.02 -19.15
C SER A 138 -23.36 0.77 -17.90
N LEU A 139 -23.20 0.19 -16.70
CA LEU A 139 -23.56 0.81 -15.42
C LEU A 139 -22.37 1.47 -14.72
N LEU A 140 -21.17 1.37 -15.31
CA LEU A 140 -19.93 1.89 -14.74
C LEU A 140 -19.60 3.27 -15.32
N SER A 141 -19.07 4.16 -14.49
CA SER A 141 -18.41 5.37 -14.99
C SER A 141 -17.15 5.03 -15.78
N ASP A 142 -16.62 5.97 -16.55
CA ASP A 142 -15.40 5.71 -17.34
C ASP A 142 -14.20 5.38 -16.46
N GLU A 143 -14.05 6.05 -15.31
CA GLU A 143 -13.02 5.74 -14.32
C GLU A 143 -13.20 4.33 -13.72
N GLN A 144 -14.45 3.90 -13.47
CA GLN A 144 -14.73 2.55 -12.99
C GLN A 144 -14.43 1.49 -14.05
N LYS A 145 -14.71 1.76 -15.32
CA LYS A 145 -14.38 0.84 -16.42
C LYS A 145 -12.87 0.62 -16.52
N GLU A 146 -12.08 1.65 -16.31
CA GLU A 146 -10.61 1.56 -16.33
C GLU A 146 -10.05 0.74 -15.16
N ARG A 147 -10.70 0.80 -13.98
CA ARG A 147 -10.18 0.20 -12.74
C ARG A 147 -10.81 -1.14 -12.37
N CYS A 148 -11.99 -1.46 -12.91
CA CYS A 148 -12.72 -2.67 -12.53
C CYS A 148 -11.91 -3.95 -12.74
N LEU A 149 -12.03 -4.88 -11.79
CA LEU A 149 -11.29 -6.13 -11.79
C LEU A 149 -12.22 -7.31 -11.90
N ALA A 150 -12.11 -8.04 -13.01
CA ALA A 150 -12.89 -9.24 -13.25
C ALA A 150 -12.46 -10.41 -12.34
N GLU A 151 -11.20 -10.47 -11.92
CA GLU A 151 -10.63 -11.60 -11.19
C GLU A 151 -9.88 -11.13 -9.96
N LEU A 152 -9.91 -11.97 -8.92
CA LEU A 152 -9.13 -11.75 -7.70
C LEU A 152 -7.64 -11.94 -8.04
N PRO A 153 -6.77 -10.99 -7.67
CA PRO A 153 -5.32 -11.16 -7.77
C PRO A 153 -4.83 -12.40 -7.03
N SER A 154 -3.73 -12.99 -7.49
CA SER A 154 -3.06 -14.02 -6.69
C SER A 154 -2.58 -13.45 -5.37
N PHE A 155 -2.45 -14.28 -4.33
CA PHE A 155 -2.02 -13.82 -3.00
C PHE A 155 -0.70 -13.03 -3.05
N ILE A 156 0.22 -13.45 -3.91
CA ILE A 156 1.54 -12.80 -4.03
C ILE A 156 1.41 -11.43 -4.70
N GLU A 157 0.60 -11.29 -5.75
CA GLU A 157 0.35 -10.00 -6.39
C GLU A 157 -0.42 -9.05 -5.46
N TYR A 158 -1.42 -9.57 -4.74
CA TYR A 158 -2.19 -8.84 -3.73
C TYR A 158 -1.29 -8.35 -2.58
N PHE A 159 -0.41 -9.21 -2.08
CA PHE A 159 0.54 -8.87 -1.03
C PHE A 159 1.56 -7.83 -1.53
N GLY A 160 2.08 -7.99 -2.75
CA GLY A 160 2.96 -7.01 -3.40
C GLY A 160 2.29 -5.65 -3.63
N TYR A 161 1.02 -5.65 -4.04
CA TYR A 161 0.22 -4.43 -4.15
C TYR A 161 0.06 -3.76 -2.78
N SER A 162 -0.30 -4.52 -1.75
CA SER A 162 -0.53 -4.01 -0.39
C SER A 162 0.72 -3.29 0.16
N TYR A 163 1.89 -3.90 -0.02
CA TYR A 163 3.19 -3.38 0.46
C TYR A 163 4.02 -2.67 -0.63
N PHE A 164 3.36 -2.17 -1.69
CA PHE A 164 4.06 -1.51 -2.77
C PHE A 164 4.84 -0.27 -2.31
N PHE A 165 6.15 -0.26 -2.56
CA PHE A 165 7.08 0.70 -1.98
C PHE A 165 6.78 2.16 -2.31
N ALA A 166 6.27 2.44 -3.52
CA ALA A 166 6.08 3.80 -3.98
C ALA A 166 4.94 4.52 -3.24
N ASN A 167 4.05 3.78 -2.57
CA ASN A 167 2.90 4.38 -1.89
C ASN A 167 2.53 3.77 -0.54
N ILE A 168 3.44 3.04 0.10
CA ILE A 168 3.19 2.48 1.44
C ILE A 168 3.24 3.55 2.55
N LEU A 169 4.05 4.61 2.39
CA LEU A 169 4.28 5.61 3.44
C LEU A 169 3.27 6.77 3.41
N SER A 170 3.18 7.48 2.29
CA SER A 170 2.23 8.59 2.10
C SER A 170 1.98 8.90 0.62
N GLY A 171 2.06 7.87 -0.23
CA GLY A 171 1.90 8.06 -1.67
C GLY A 171 0.43 8.19 -2.07
N PRO A 172 0.14 8.71 -3.27
CA PRO A 172 -1.21 8.69 -3.80
C PRO A 172 -1.73 7.25 -3.84
N GLN A 173 -3.01 7.09 -3.56
CA GLN A 173 -3.67 5.81 -3.74
C GLN A 173 -3.61 5.43 -5.22
N ILE A 174 -3.04 4.26 -5.52
CA ILE A 174 -3.03 3.69 -6.87
C ILE A 174 -4.01 2.53 -6.90
N SER A 175 -4.72 2.38 -8.02
CA SER A 175 -5.55 1.20 -8.26
C SER A 175 -4.66 -0.03 -8.48
N TYR A 176 -5.19 -1.22 -8.19
CA TYR A 176 -4.46 -2.47 -8.41
C TYR A 176 -4.13 -2.66 -9.90
N ILE A 177 -5.01 -2.25 -10.81
CA ILE A 177 -4.73 -2.38 -12.25
C ILE A 177 -3.51 -1.55 -12.68
N ARG A 178 -3.32 -0.38 -12.08
CA ARG A 178 -2.14 0.46 -12.35
C ARG A 178 -0.87 -0.17 -11.78
N TYR A 179 -0.96 -0.76 -10.58
CA TYR A 179 0.13 -1.58 -10.04
C TYR A 179 0.44 -2.78 -10.95
N LYS A 180 -0.57 -3.46 -11.48
CA LYS A 180 -0.41 -4.57 -12.43
C LYS A 180 0.30 -4.10 -13.71
N HIS A 181 -0.11 -2.97 -14.27
CA HIS A 181 0.57 -2.39 -15.44
C HIS A 181 2.02 -1.97 -15.15
N PHE A 182 2.29 -1.49 -13.93
CA PHE A 182 3.64 -1.17 -13.48
C PHE A 182 4.54 -2.41 -13.43
N ILE A 183 4.11 -3.48 -12.78
CA ILE A 183 4.90 -4.73 -12.68
C ILE A 183 5.03 -5.45 -14.03
N SER A 184 4.06 -5.29 -14.92
CA SER A 184 4.11 -5.82 -16.30
C SER A 184 4.94 -4.94 -17.24
N SER A 185 5.57 -3.87 -16.75
CA SER A 185 6.37 -2.91 -17.54
C SER A 185 5.61 -2.19 -18.68
N ILE A 186 4.27 -2.29 -18.71
CA ILE A 186 3.42 -1.65 -19.73
C ILE A 186 3.51 -0.12 -19.61
N LEU A 187 3.67 0.39 -18.39
CA LEU A 187 3.79 1.83 -18.12
C LEU A 187 5.14 2.43 -18.58
N PHE A 188 6.12 1.61 -18.99
CA PHE A 188 7.44 2.05 -19.38
C PHE A 188 7.72 1.88 -20.89
N ASP A 189 6.67 1.64 -21.70
CA ASP A 189 6.85 1.61 -23.14
C ASP A 189 7.28 3.00 -23.64
N PHE A 190 8.54 3.10 -24.04
CA PHE A 190 9.19 4.33 -24.52
C PHE A 190 8.55 4.87 -25.81
N LYS A 191 7.69 4.10 -26.48
CA LYS A 191 6.94 4.58 -27.65
C LYS A 191 5.87 5.60 -27.29
N THR A 192 5.33 5.55 -26.08
CA THR A 192 4.18 6.37 -25.66
C THR A 192 4.48 7.24 -24.44
N THR A 193 5.53 6.95 -23.69
CA THR A 193 5.87 7.66 -22.45
C THR A 193 7.21 8.43 -22.56
N PRO A 194 7.25 9.73 -22.23
CA PRO A 194 8.49 10.48 -22.22
C PRO A 194 9.44 9.92 -21.15
N SER A 195 10.75 9.98 -21.44
CA SER A 195 11.78 9.44 -20.54
C SER A 195 11.69 10.09 -19.16
N SER A 196 11.53 9.30 -18.10
CA SER A 196 11.53 9.79 -16.71
C SER A 196 12.87 10.40 -16.27
N LEU A 197 13.93 10.24 -17.06
CA LEU A 197 15.27 10.77 -16.80
C LEU A 197 15.53 12.11 -17.51
N LEU A 198 14.69 12.47 -18.47
CA LEU A 198 14.79 13.72 -19.18
C LEU A 198 13.59 14.58 -18.76
N PRO A 199 13.78 15.87 -18.44
CA PRO A 199 12.64 16.76 -18.33
C PRO A 199 11.87 16.71 -19.66
N GLY A 200 10.54 16.54 -19.58
CA GLY A 200 9.70 16.55 -20.78
C GLY A 200 9.86 17.89 -21.49
N LEU A 201 10.43 17.85 -22.70
CA LEU A 201 10.45 18.97 -23.65
C LEU A 201 9.14 19.00 -24.43
#